data_AF-A0A564Z6M5-F1
#
_entry.id   AF-A0A564Z6M5-F1
#
_cell.length_a   1.000
_cell.length_b   1.000
_cell.length_c   1.000
_cell.angle_alpha   90.00
_cell.angle_beta   90.00
_cell.angle_gamma   90.00
#
_symmetry.space_group_name_H-M   'P 1'
#
loop_
_entity.id
_entity.type
_entity.pdbx_description
1 polymer ?
#
loop_
_entity_poly.entity_id
_entity_poly.type
_entity_poly.pdbx_seq_one_letter_code
_entity_poly.pdbx_strand_id
1 'polypeptide(L)'
;MPRKLGRLLPNLAEIYIAGNEAVQTFILQNMDDAICQVSLLSPHLLSLLKHCPRGAESLVVRILHFLTDPKKVTPEKPNIQIMPPRSIVKSMLRLCRECGNDARVIIPGIVALNKTEVNEFLPRIFQLGDTFIKLAISRLLKASFGTQPPPDPYNSGFGRHSPSENVNVELLTPSDLLVAIHLLEFAKISKVNGQTVQKGGTNLNPQSIQQAIKYCLKKRQVFTPKRLAEVINRILDHSTLPKVLFFTLLQALDMHPKLSEFTLEFLLKMIKKQVWNTKQLWNGFINCCLKIKNKSYEALLKLPPKHLRGAFEQSPELQTIIRQFVEKFPPASRARVPKEVLKALQLKANSSQQSGGNQEIKTLP
;
A
#
# COMPACT_ATOMS: atom_id res chain seq x y z
N MET A 1 10.96 -37.86 27.80
CA MET A 1 9.86 -37.07 28.40
C MET A 1 9.70 -35.78 27.60
N PRO A 2 8.75 -35.67 26.64
CA PRO A 2 8.56 -34.43 25.90
C PRO A 2 8.10 -33.34 26.90
N ARG A 3 8.78 -32.19 26.84
CA ARG A 3 8.85 -31.22 27.92
C ARG A 3 7.50 -30.53 28.15
N LYS A 4 6.96 -30.68 29.37
CA LYS A 4 5.80 -29.94 29.92
C LYS A 4 6.02 -28.42 30.02
N LEU A 5 7.00 -27.84 29.32
CA LEU A 5 7.46 -26.45 29.51
C LEU A 5 6.35 -25.42 29.24
N GLY A 6 5.42 -25.73 28.33
CA GLY A 6 4.24 -24.90 28.10
C GLY A 6 3.39 -24.69 29.37
N ARG A 7 3.39 -25.63 30.32
CA ARG A 7 2.69 -25.50 31.62
C ARG A 7 3.26 -24.40 32.50
N LEU A 8 4.49 -23.95 32.24
CA LEU A 8 5.16 -22.89 33.01
C LEU A 8 4.86 -21.49 32.44
N LEU A 9 4.20 -21.38 31.28
CA LEU A 9 3.83 -20.09 30.71
C LEU A 9 2.99 -19.20 31.65
N PRO A 10 1.99 -19.74 32.39
CA PRO A 10 1.26 -18.94 33.37
C PRO A 10 2.17 -18.39 34.46
N ASN A 11 3.01 -19.24 35.07
CA ASN A 11 3.97 -18.81 36.10
C ASN A 11 4.98 -17.78 35.55
N LEU A 12 5.44 -17.94 34.31
CA LEU A 12 6.30 -16.96 33.65
C LEU A 12 5.59 -15.61 33.49
N ALA A 13 4.31 -15.61 33.13
CA ALA A 13 3.52 -14.39 33.02
C ALA A 13 3.33 -13.72 34.39
N GLU A 14 3.08 -14.49 35.45
CA GLU A 14 2.99 -13.99 36.83
C GLU A 14 4.30 -13.34 37.29
N ILE A 15 5.44 -14.02 37.09
CA ILE A 15 6.77 -13.49 37.43
C ILE A 15 7.08 -12.23 36.61
N TYR A 16 6.74 -12.24 35.32
CA TYR A 16 6.94 -11.10 34.43
C TYR A 16 6.14 -9.87 34.90
N ILE A 17 4.89 -10.07 35.31
CA ILE A 17 4.03 -8.99 35.82
C ILE A 17 4.53 -8.47 37.17
N ALA A 18 4.93 -9.37 38.07
CA ALA A 18 5.43 -9.00 39.40
C ALA A 18 6.83 -8.35 39.35
N GLY A 19 7.61 -8.62 38.31
CA GLY A 19 8.94 -8.07 38.12
C GLY A 19 8.95 -6.58 37.75
N ASN A 20 9.99 -5.87 38.18
CA ASN A 20 10.26 -4.51 37.73
C ASN A 20 10.77 -4.48 36.27
N GLU A 21 10.98 -3.29 35.71
CA GLU A 21 11.43 -3.12 34.31
C GLU A 21 12.72 -3.88 33.99
N ALA A 22 13.67 -3.95 34.93
CA ALA A 22 14.92 -4.69 34.74
C ALA A 22 14.67 -6.20 34.63
N VAL A 23 13.82 -6.76 35.49
CA VAL A 23 13.42 -8.18 35.44
C VAL A 23 12.65 -8.47 34.15
N GLN A 24 11.69 -7.62 33.80
CA GLN A 24 10.92 -7.76 32.56
C GLN A 24 11.84 -7.76 31.33
N THR A 25 12.76 -6.81 31.26
CA THR A 25 13.75 -6.71 30.19
C THR A 25 14.64 -7.96 30.12
N PHE A 26 15.14 -8.41 31.27
CA PHE A 26 15.95 -9.62 31.37
C PHE A 26 15.20 -10.85 30.83
N ILE A 27 13.94 -11.03 31.22
CA ILE A 27 13.11 -12.14 30.73
C ILE A 27 12.95 -12.05 29.20
N LEU A 28 12.57 -10.89 28.66
CA LEU A 28 12.34 -10.70 27.22
C LEU A 28 13.59 -10.93 26.36
N GLN A 29 14.78 -10.70 26.94
CA GLN A 29 16.07 -10.89 26.27
C GLN A 29 16.57 -12.35 26.33
N ASN A 30 16.20 -13.11 27.36
CA ASN A 30 16.79 -14.44 27.62
C ASN A 30 15.82 -15.62 27.44
N MET A 31 14.55 -15.37 27.08
CA MET A 31 13.53 -16.43 26.97
C MET A 31 13.60 -17.29 25.70
N ASP A 32 14.40 -16.92 24.69
CA ASP A 32 14.39 -17.52 23.34
C ASP A 32 14.49 -19.07 23.36
N ASP A 33 15.48 -19.64 24.06
CA ASP A 33 15.72 -21.09 24.10
C ASP A 33 14.60 -21.88 24.80
N ALA A 34 13.98 -21.27 25.82
CA ALA A 34 12.86 -21.87 26.54
C ALA A 34 11.58 -21.84 25.67
N ILE A 35 11.33 -20.74 24.98
CA ILE A 35 10.12 -20.58 24.14
C ILE A 35 10.16 -21.46 22.90
N CYS A 36 11.33 -21.71 22.32
CA CYS A 36 11.49 -22.61 21.17
C CYS A 36 10.83 -23.98 21.41
N GLN A 37 10.79 -24.45 22.65
CA GLN A 37 10.24 -25.76 23.04
C GLN A 37 8.73 -25.76 23.26
N VAL A 38 8.08 -24.59 23.32
CA VAL A 38 6.64 -24.47 23.58
C VAL A 38 5.81 -24.74 22.31
N SER A 39 6.31 -24.40 21.11
CA SER A 39 5.58 -24.46 19.82
C SER A 39 4.28 -23.60 19.75
N LEU A 40 3.91 -23.17 18.54
CA LEU A 40 2.63 -22.50 18.27
C LEU A 40 1.42 -23.42 18.46
N LEU A 41 1.63 -24.74 18.48
CA LEU A 41 0.58 -25.73 18.66
C LEU A 41 0.27 -26.01 20.14
N SER A 42 0.97 -25.37 21.09
CA SER A 42 0.76 -25.62 22.51
C SER A 42 -0.61 -25.14 23.00
N PRO A 43 -1.39 -25.99 23.67
CA PRO A 43 -2.66 -25.58 24.27
C PRO A 43 -2.47 -24.56 25.40
N HIS A 44 -1.30 -24.54 26.04
CA HIS A 44 -0.98 -23.57 27.10
C HIS A 44 -0.72 -22.18 26.54
N LEU A 45 -0.10 -22.08 25.35
CA LEU A 45 0.03 -20.80 24.66
C LEU A 45 -1.34 -20.27 24.25
N LEU A 46 -2.19 -21.14 23.71
CA LEU A 46 -3.57 -20.78 23.38
C LEU A 46 -4.34 -20.32 24.63
N SER A 47 -4.17 -21.00 25.76
CA SER A 47 -4.76 -20.59 27.04
C SER A 47 -4.25 -19.23 27.52
N LEU A 48 -2.94 -18.97 27.43
CA LEU A 48 -2.35 -17.68 27.78
C LEU A 48 -2.89 -16.55 26.89
N LEU A 49 -3.06 -16.79 25.59
CA LEU A 49 -3.69 -15.81 24.68
C LEU A 49 -5.17 -15.59 25.04
N LYS A 50 -5.88 -16.66 25.42
CA LYS A 50 -7.30 -16.60 25.79
C LYS A 50 -7.53 -15.91 27.14
N HIS A 51 -6.58 -15.96 28.04
CA HIS A 51 -6.70 -15.40 29.39
C HIS A 51 -5.44 -14.60 29.72
N CYS A 52 -5.07 -13.69 28.82
CA CYS A 52 -3.85 -12.89 28.98
C CYS A 52 -4.00 -12.00 30.21
N PRO A 53 -3.16 -12.16 31.25
CA PRO A 53 -3.21 -11.29 32.41
C PRO A 53 -2.74 -9.89 32.02
N ARG A 54 -3.34 -8.87 32.64
CA ARG A 54 -3.00 -7.46 32.38
C ARG A 54 -1.55 -7.20 32.78
N GLY A 55 -0.77 -6.62 31.88
CA GLY A 55 0.67 -6.39 32.05
C GLY A 55 1.55 -7.44 31.36
N ALA A 56 1.02 -8.58 30.91
CA ALA A 56 1.79 -9.60 30.18
C ALA A 56 1.74 -9.44 28.64
N GLU A 57 1.13 -8.38 28.12
CA GLU A 57 0.89 -8.22 26.68
C GLU A 57 2.21 -8.17 25.88
N SER A 58 3.22 -7.46 26.38
CA SER A 58 4.55 -7.38 25.75
C SER A 58 5.27 -8.74 25.73
N LEU A 59 5.11 -9.54 26.79
CA LEU A 59 5.62 -10.91 26.87
C LEU A 59 4.97 -11.78 25.78
N VAL A 60 3.65 -11.72 25.67
CA VAL A 60 2.89 -12.47 24.66
C VAL A 60 3.30 -12.06 23.25
N VAL A 61 3.43 -10.76 22.97
CA VAL A 61 3.90 -10.24 21.69
C VAL A 61 5.30 -10.78 21.37
N ARG A 62 6.23 -10.80 22.34
CA ARG A 62 7.59 -11.33 22.16
C ARG A 62 7.59 -12.83 21.85
N ILE A 63 6.80 -13.62 22.58
CA ILE A 63 6.63 -15.06 22.34
C ILE A 63 6.12 -15.31 20.92
N LEU A 64 5.05 -14.63 20.52
CA LEU A 64 4.46 -14.78 19.19
C LEU A 64 5.44 -14.38 18.09
N HIS A 65 6.17 -13.28 18.24
CA HIS A 65 7.19 -12.88 17.27
C HIS A 65 8.28 -13.93 17.12
N PHE A 66 8.74 -14.53 18.22
CA PHE A 66 9.75 -15.59 18.20
C PHE A 66 9.21 -16.85 17.49
N LEU A 67 8.05 -17.33 17.91
CA LEU A 67 7.46 -18.57 17.39
C LEU A 67 6.99 -18.48 15.94
N THR A 68 6.83 -17.26 15.42
CA THR A 68 6.47 -16.99 14.01
C THR A 68 7.65 -16.53 13.15
N ASP A 69 8.86 -16.47 13.70
CA ASP A 69 10.06 -16.15 12.93
C ASP A 69 10.65 -17.42 12.30
N PRO A 70 10.57 -17.60 10.96
CA PRO A 70 11.09 -18.79 10.31
C PRO A 70 12.59 -18.99 10.54
N LYS A 71 13.35 -17.91 10.76
CA LYS A 71 14.79 -18.01 11.04
C LYS A 71 15.08 -18.65 12.39
N LYS A 72 14.14 -18.56 13.33
CA LYS A 72 14.31 -19.03 14.70
C LYS A 72 13.82 -20.47 14.87
N VAL A 73 12.71 -20.82 14.23
CA VAL A 73 12.05 -22.12 14.47
C VAL A 73 12.11 -23.09 13.28
N THR A 74 12.47 -22.63 12.08
CA THR A 74 12.69 -23.48 10.89
C THR A 74 13.94 -22.99 10.12
N PRO A 75 15.14 -23.06 10.73
CA PRO A 75 16.38 -22.50 10.15
C PRO A 75 16.76 -23.11 8.79
N GLU A 76 16.26 -24.31 8.47
CA GLU A 76 16.39 -24.97 7.17
C GLU A 76 15.55 -24.32 6.06
N LYS A 77 14.48 -23.59 6.42
CA LYS A 77 13.58 -22.85 5.50
C LYS A 77 13.37 -21.41 5.99
N PRO A 78 14.42 -20.59 6.14
CA PRO A 78 14.36 -19.30 6.82
C PRO A 78 13.59 -18.22 6.06
N ASN A 79 13.25 -18.48 4.79
CA ASN A 79 12.55 -17.53 3.91
C ASN A 79 11.06 -17.83 3.73
N ILE A 80 10.57 -19.01 4.15
CA ILE A 80 9.16 -19.41 4.02
C ILE A 80 8.42 -19.00 5.29
N GLN A 81 7.37 -18.20 5.15
CA GLN A 81 6.64 -17.68 6.32
C GLN A 81 5.90 -18.81 7.04
N ILE A 82 5.93 -18.78 8.38
CA ILE A 82 5.14 -19.69 9.21
C ILE A 82 3.70 -19.17 9.23
N MET A 83 2.74 -20.04 8.95
CA MET A 83 1.31 -19.78 8.98
C MET A 83 0.76 -20.22 10.35
N PRO A 84 0.41 -19.30 11.27
CA PRO A 84 -0.12 -19.70 12.56
C PRO A 84 -1.52 -20.34 12.44
N PRO A 85 -1.87 -21.29 13.33
CA PRO A 85 -3.20 -21.89 13.35
C PRO A 85 -4.31 -20.86 13.55
N ARG A 86 -5.49 -21.08 12.95
CA ARG A 86 -6.61 -20.14 13.05
C ARG A 86 -7.11 -19.90 14.48
N SER A 87 -6.99 -20.89 15.37
CA SER A 87 -7.30 -20.73 16.80
C SER A 87 -6.40 -19.71 17.49
N ILE A 88 -5.09 -19.71 17.16
CA ILE A 88 -4.11 -18.73 17.63
C ILE A 88 -4.44 -17.34 17.08
N VAL A 89 -4.68 -17.24 15.76
CA VAL A 89 -5.03 -15.98 15.09
C VAL A 89 -6.30 -15.35 15.69
N LYS A 90 -7.37 -16.13 15.87
CA LYS A 90 -8.62 -15.66 16.51
C LYS A 90 -8.37 -15.11 17.90
N SER A 91 -7.51 -15.77 18.68
CA SER A 91 -7.16 -15.33 20.03
C SER A 91 -6.31 -14.05 20.01
N MET A 92 -5.40 -13.89 19.04
CA MET A 92 -4.62 -12.66 18.84
C MET A 92 -5.50 -11.48 18.44
N LEU A 93 -6.46 -11.69 17.52
CA LEU A 93 -7.44 -10.67 17.11
C LEU A 93 -8.27 -10.19 18.30
N ARG A 94 -8.72 -11.14 19.14
CA ARG A 94 -9.49 -10.83 20.34
C ARG A 94 -8.64 -10.05 21.36
N LEU A 95 -7.43 -10.54 21.65
CA LEU A 95 -6.47 -9.89 22.55
C LEU A 95 -6.15 -8.46 22.09
N CYS A 96 -5.95 -8.25 20.78
CA CYS A 96 -5.73 -6.91 20.25
C CYS A 96 -6.94 -6.01 20.53
N ARG A 97 -8.17 -6.48 20.34
CA ARG A 97 -9.38 -5.66 20.57
C ARG A 97 -9.63 -5.37 22.05
N GLU A 98 -9.33 -6.32 22.94
CA GLU A 98 -9.62 -6.25 24.38
C GLU A 98 -8.52 -5.52 25.18
N CYS A 99 -7.25 -5.71 24.83
CA CYS A 99 -6.12 -5.21 25.61
C CYS A 99 -5.42 -4.03 24.91
N GLY A 100 -6.03 -2.84 25.03
CA GLY A 100 -5.37 -1.57 24.67
C GLY A 100 -5.17 -1.32 23.17
N ASN A 101 -5.74 -2.16 22.30
CA ASN A 101 -5.67 -2.00 20.85
C ASN A 101 -4.25 -2.07 20.26
N ASP A 102 -3.34 -2.81 20.92
CA ASP A 102 -1.95 -2.93 20.50
C ASP A 102 -1.80 -3.84 19.27
N ALA A 103 -1.76 -3.22 18.08
CA ALA A 103 -1.62 -3.93 16.81
C ALA A 103 -0.31 -4.73 16.66
N ARG A 104 0.68 -4.55 17.55
CA ARG A 104 1.92 -5.35 17.53
C ARG A 104 1.63 -6.84 17.70
N VAL A 105 0.58 -7.19 18.45
CA VAL A 105 0.18 -8.60 18.63
C VAL A 105 -0.31 -9.26 17.35
N ILE A 106 -0.77 -8.49 16.36
CA ILE A 106 -1.28 -9.03 15.08
C ILE A 106 -0.16 -9.30 14.08
N ILE A 107 0.93 -8.54 14.13
CA ILE A 107 2.03 -8.63 13.15
C ILE A 107 2.63 -10.06 13.04
N PRO A 108 2.80 -10.84 14.13
CA PRO A 108 3.16 -12.27 14.08
C PRO A 108 2.22 -13.14 13.25
N GLY A 109 0.91 -12.86 13.30
CA GLY A 109 -0.13 -13.68 12.68
C GLY A 109 -0.64 -13.15 11.36
N ILE A 110 -0.14 -11.99 10.92
CA ILE A 110 -0.69 -11.22 9.79
C ILE A 110 -0.83 -12.03 8.50
N VAL A 111 0.04 -13.02 8.28
CA VAL A 111 0.02 -13.89 7.10
C VAL A 111 -1.16 -14.85 7.07
N ALA A 112 -1.80 -15.09 8.22
CA ALA A 112 -2.96 -15.96 8.39
C ALA A 112 -4.28 -15.18 8.47
N LEU A 113 -4.26 -13.86 8.30
CA LEU A 113 -5.46 -13.03 8.28
C LEU A 113 -6.14 -13.09 6.90
N ASN A 114 -7.46 -13.03 6.89
CA ASN A 114 -8.22 -12.80 5.67
C ASN A 114 -8.19 -11.30 5.29
N LYS A 115 -8.68 -10.99 4.08
CA LYS A 115 -8.72 -9.62 3.55
C LYS A 115 -9.44 -8.62 4.47
N THR A 116 -10.56 -9.01 5.08
CA THR A 116 -11.34 -8.16 5.99
C THR A 116 -10.57 -7.87 7.27
N GLU A 117 -9.95 -8.89 7.87
CA GLU A 117 -9.11 -8.76 9.07
C GLU A 117 -7.88 -7.88 8.79
N VAL A 118 -7.19 -8.06 7.65
CA VAL A 118 -6.09 -7.16 7.30
C VAL A 118 -6.57 -5.72 7.18
N ASN A 119 -7.68 -5.47 6.49
CA ASN A 119 -8.22 -4.11 6.32
C ASN A 119 -8.63 -3.47 7.66
N GLU A 120 -9.08 -4.25 8.64
CA GLU A 120 -9.39 -3.77 9.99
C GLU A 120 -8.14 -3.28 10.74
N PHE A 121 -7.04 -4.06 10.69
CA PHE A 121 -5.86 -3.82 11.52
C PHE A 121 -4.75 -3.03 10.82
N LEU A 122 -4.72 -2.99 9.49
CA LEU A 122 -3.71 -2.26 8.71
C LEU A 122 -3.62 -0.76 9.10
N PRO A 123 -4.73 -0.01 9.29
CA PRO A 123 -4.65 1.37 9.75
C PRO A 123 -3.94 1.50 11.10
N ARG A 124 -4.17 0.56 12.03
CA ARG A 124 -3.56 0.56 13.37
C ARG A 124 -2.06 0.25 13.30
N ILE A 125 -1.66 -0.68 12.43
CA ILE A 125 -0.23 -0.95 12.17
C ILE A 125 0.48 0.32 11.66
N PHE A 126 -0.19 1.13 10.85
CA PHE A 126 0.38 2.40 10.36
C PHE A 126 0.55 3.47 11.45
N GLN A 127 -0.08 3.32 12.62
CA GLN A 127 0.16 4.19 13.78
C GLN A 127 1.40 3.81 14.58
N LEU A 128 1.89 2.57 14.44
CA LEU A 128 3.05 2.07 15.20
C LEU A 128 4.40 2.59 14.69
N GLY A 129 4.43 3.12 13.46
CA GLY A 129 5.64 3.64 12.83
C GLY A 129 6.31 2.71 11.81
N ASP A 130 7.31 3.23 11.12
CA ASP A 130 7.89 2.64 9.90
C ASP A 130 8.47 1.23 10.11
N THR A 131 9.09 0.96 11.25
CA THR A 131 9.64 -0.37 11.60
C THR A 131 8.56 -1.44 11.55
N PHE A 132 7.40 -1.19 12.17
CA PHE A 132 6.31 -2.15 12.24
C PHE A 132 5.55 -2.25 10.91
N ILE A 133 5.37 -1.13 10.21
CA ILE A 133 4.79 -1.10 8.85
C ILE A 133 5.61 -1.99 7.90
N LYS A 134 6.94 -1.78 7.84
CA LYS A 134 7.83 -2.57 6.99
C LYS A 134 7.83 -4.04 7.38
N LEU A 135 7.79 -4.35 8.68
CA LEU A 135 7.73 -5.73 9.16
C LEU A 135 6.44 -6.44 8.71
N ALA A 136 5.29 -5.80 8.90
CA ALA A 136 3.99 -6.32 8.48
C ALA A 136 3.92 -6.54 6.95
N ILE A 137 4.30 -5.53 6.17
CA ILE A 137 4.32 -5.62 4.69
C ILE A 137 5.30 -6.70 4.23
N SER A 138 6.49 -6.77 4.82
CA SER A 138 7.50 -7.80 4.48
C SER A 138 6.95 -9.21 4.70
N ARG A 139 6.25 -9.46 5.81
CA ARG A 139 5.63 -10.76 6.09
C ARG A 139 4.54 -11.11 5.07
N LEU A 140 3.62 -10.19 4.79
CA LEU A 140 2.56 -10.39 3.80
C LEU A 140 3.11 -10.64 2.39
N LEU A 141 4.11 -9.86 1.95
CA LEU A 141 4.72 -10.05 0.63
C LEU A 141 5.48 -11.38 0.54
N LYS A 142 6.20 -11.80 1.59
CA LYS A 142 6.88 -13.10 1.61
C LYS A 142 5.90 -14.26 1.59
N ALA A 143 4.77 -14.14 2.29
CA ALA A 143 3.73 -15.17 2.30
C ALA A 143 3.12 -15.43 0.90
N SER A 144 3.17 -14.45 0.00
CA SER A 144 2.73 -14.63 -1.39
C SER A 144 3.56 -15.63 -2.20
N PHE A 145 4.77 -15.96 -1.75
CA PHE A 145 5.62 -17.00 -2.36
C PHE A 145 5.43 -18.39 -1.74
N GLY A 146 4.59 -18.49 -0.71
CA GLY A 146 4.35 -19.73 0.02
C GLY A 146 4.49 -19.56 1.53
N THR A 147 3.83 -20.46 2.24
CA THR A 147 3.83 -20.52 3.70
C THR A 147 4.02 -21.97 4.13
N GLN A 148 4.42 -22.17 5.38
CA GLN A 148 4.56 -23.49 5.99
C GLN A 148 3.77 -23.55 7.31
N PRO A 149 3.25 -24.73 7.70
CA PRO A 149 2.68 -24.90 9.02
C PRO A 149 3.74 -24.68 10.11
N PRO A 150 3.34 -24.38 11.36
CA PRO A 150 4.27 -24.30 12.47
C PRO A 150 4.96 -25.67 12.69
N PRO A 151 6.20 -25.69 13.19
CA PRO A 151 6.86 -26.94 13.58
C PRO A 151 6.02 -27.71 14.61
N ASP A 152 5.78 -28.98 14.31
CA ASP A 152 5.13 -29.90 15.25
C ASP A 152 6.21 -30.75 15.95
N PRO A 153 6.55 -30.44 17.21
CA PRO A 153 7.53 -31.22 17.96
C PRO A 153 7.07 -32.64 18.30
N TYR A 154 5.78 -32.97 18.09
CA TYR A 154 5.22 -34.30 18.36
C TYR A 154 5.11 -35.18 17.12
N ASN A 155 5.29 -34.61 15.92
CA ASN A 155 5.11 -35.33 14.67
C ASN A 155 6.29 -35.10 13.72
N SER A 156 7.42 -35.73 14.04
CA SER A 156 8.69 -35.56 13.33
C SER A 156 8.85 -36.43 12.08
N GLY A 157 7.79 -37.13 11.63
CA GLY A 157 7.88 -38.06 10.50
C GLY A 157 6.72 -37.92 9.53
N PHE A 158 7.01 -37.58 8.27
CA PHE A 158 6.32 -37.91 7.01
C PHE A 158 4.77 -38.06 6.96
N GLY A 159 4.01 -37.51 7.90
CA GLY A 159 2.56 -37.51 7.90
C GLY A 159 2.04 -36.25 7.24
N ARG A 160 1.56 -36.35 6.00
CA ARG A 160 0.63 -35.35 5.45
C ARG A 160 -0.65 -35.38 6.28
N HIS A 161 -0.68 -34.66 7.39
CA HIS A 161 -1.96 -34.17 7.88
C HIS A 161 -2.40 -33.07 6.92
N SER A 162 -3.28 -33.46 5.99
CA SER A 162 -4.13 -32.51 5.28
C SER A 162 -4.69 -31.51 6.29
N PRO A 163 -4.74 -30.21 5.97
CA PRO A 163 -5.24 -29.21 6.89
C PRO A 163 -6.72 -29.53 7.20
N SER A 164 -6.98 -30.17 8.33
CA SER A 164 -8.33 -30.38 8.85
C SER A 164 -8.82 -29.08 9.44
N GLU A 165 -9.26 -28.21 8.54
CA GLU A 165 -10.35 -27.24 8.62
C GLU A 165 -10.25 -26.41 7.32
N ASN A 166 -10.89 -26.92 6.27
CA ASN A 166 -11.06 -26.22 4.99
C ASN A 166 -11.99 -25.02 5.18
N VAL A 167 -11.55 -24.01 5.91
CA VAL A 167 -12.01 -22.66 5.65
C VAL A 167 -11.19 -22.21 4.45
N ASN A 168 -11.84 -22.10 3.29
CA ASN A 168 -11.30 -21.36 2.14
C ASN A 168 -11.14 -19.90 2.57
N VAL A 169 -10.10 -19.62 3.34
CA VAL A 169 -9.73 -18.28 3.72
C VAL A 169 -9.10 -17.65 2.48
N GLU A 170 -9.81 -16.73 1.86
CA GLU A 170 -9.22 -15.86 0.86
C GLU A 170 -8.14 -14.99 1.53
N LEU A 171 -6.88 -15.38 1.32
CA LEU A 171 -5.72 -14.66 1.81
C LEU A 171 -5.48 -13.43 0.94
N LEU A 172 -4.88 -12.41 1.54
CA LEU A 172 -4.56 -11.16 0.88
C LEU A 172 -3.49 -11.37 -0.21
N THR A 173 -3.81 -11.05 -1.46
CA THR A 173 -2.80 -11.04 -2.53
C THR A 173 -1.91 -9.79 -2.45
N PRO A 174 -0.73 -9.76 -3.10
CA PRO A 174 0.06 -8.54 -3.21
C PRO A 174 -0.68 -7.38 -3.86
N SER A 175 -1.58 -7.67 -4.81
CA SER A 175 -2.44 -6.66 -5.44
C SER A 175 -3.43 -6.09 -4.43
N ASP A 176 -4.08 -6.94 -3.63
CA ASP A 176 -4.97 -6.49 -2.56
C ASP A 176 -4.25 -5.65 -1.51
N LEU A 177 -3.04 -6.04 -1.11
CA LEU A 177 -2.23 -5.28 -0.17
C LEU A 177 -1.94 -3.87 -0.68
N LEU A 178 -1.49 -3.75 -1.93
CA LEU A 178 -1.15 -2.44 -2.47
C LEU A 178 -2.40 -1.56 -2.61
N VAL A 179 -3.55 -2.12 -3.02
CA VAL A 179 -4.83 -1.41 -3.02
C VAL A 179 -5.21 -0.97 -1.59
N ALA A 180 -5.15 -1.87 -0.61
CA ALA A 180 -5.47 -1.56 0.79
C ALA A 180 -4.61 -0.41 1.33
N ILE A 181 -3.30 -0.40 1.05
CA ILE A 181 -2.39 0.68 1.44
C ILE A 181 -2.81 2.03 0.83
N HIS A 182 -3.30 2.07 -0.42
CA HIS A 182 -3.79 3.32 -1.02
C HIS A 182 -5.06 3.82 -0.33
N LEU A 183 -5.97 2.90 0.01
CA LEU A 183 -7.24 3.23 0.65
C LEU A 183 -7.09 3.66 2.11
N LEU A 184 -5.92 3.45 2.73
CA LEU A 184 -5.60 4.00 4.05
C LEU A 184 -5.70 5.52 4.12
N GLU A 185 -5.59 6.24 3.00
CA GLU A 185 -5.80 7.68 2.94
C GLU A 185 -7.21 8.09 3.40
N PHE A 186 -8.20 7.19 3.24
CA PHE A 186 -9.58 7.41 3.65
C PHE A 186 -9.90 6.78 5.01
N ALA A 187 -8.97 6.03 5.60
CA ALA A 187 -9.18 5.37 6.87
C ALA A 187 -9.21 6.40 8.01
N LYS A 188 -10.30 6.39 8.79
CA LYS A 188 -10.41 7.16 10.03
C LYS A 188 -10.05 6.25 11.20
N ILE A 189 -9.08 6.66 12.02
CA ILE A 189 -8.70 5.89 13.19
C ILE A 189 -9.18 6.61 14.45
N SER A 190 -10.05 5.96 15.20
CA SER A 190 -10.52 6.43 16.51
C SER A 190 -9.33 6.55 17.47
N LYS A 191 -9.15 7.72 18.10
CA LYS A 191 -8.20 7.85 19.21
C LYS A 191 -8.76 7.06 20.40
N VAL A 192 -7.98 6.11 20.92
CA VAL A 192 -8.28 5.44 22.19
C VAL A 192 -7.42 6.09 23.26
N ASN A 193 -7.90 7.18 23.85
CA ASN A 193 -7.35 7.71 25.09
C ASN A 193 -8.40 7.44 26.17
N GLY A 194 -8.09 6.58 27.15
CA GLY A 194 -8.88 6.33 28.38
C GLY A 194 -10.40 6.51 28.29
N GLN A 195 -11.14 5.42 28.10
CA GLN A 195 -12.62 5.30 28.22
C GLN A 195 -13.54 6.32 27.52
N THR A 196 -13.04 7.30 26.77
CA THR A 196 -13.88 8.24 26.01
C THR A 196 -13.55 8.17 24.52
N VAL A 197 -14.48 7.60 23.75
CA VAL A 197 -14.40 7.57 22.28
C VAL A 197 -14.71 8.97 21.77
N GLN A 198 -13.68 9.78 21.49
CA GLN A 198 -13.91 11.03 20.76
C GLN A 198 -14.31 10.72 19.31
N LYS A 199 -15.50 11.18 18.93
CA LYS A 199 -16.00 11.18 17.54
C LYS A 199 -15.17 12.17 16.71
N GLY A 200 -13.96 11.77 16.31
CA GLY A 200 -13.03 12.58 15.55
C GLY A 200 -11.75 11.82 15.25
N GLY A 201 -11.83 10.82 14.36
CA GLY A 201 -10.67 10.00 14.03
C GLY A 201 -9.56 10.79 13.34
N THR A 202 -8.30 10.48 13.64
CA THR A 202 -7.15 11.07 12.95
C THR A 202 -6.90 10.38 11.63
N ASN A 203 -6.66 11.17 10.58
CA ASN A 203 -6.14 10.64 9.33
C ASN A 203 -4.70 10.15 9.51
N LEU A 204 -4.32 9.12 8.77
CA LEU A 204 -2.94 8.64 8.74
C LEU A 204 -2.02 9.65 8.05
N ASN A 205 -0.73 9.65 8.44
CA ASN A 205 0.27 10.49 7.80
C ASN A 205 0.45 10.05 6.32
N PRO A 206 0.19 10.93 5.34
CA PRO A 206 0.35 10.61 3.92
C PRO A 206 1.78 10.18 3.56
N GLN A 207 2.80 10.69 4.26
CA GLN A 207 4.19 10.30 4.04
C GLN A 207 4.44 8.84 4.40
N SER A 208 3.84 8.35 5.50
CA SER A 208 3.94 6.94 5.90
C SER A 208 3.34 6.02 4.84
N ILE A 209 2.21 6.41 4.25
CA ILE A 209 1.57 5.70 3.12
C ILE A 209 2.51 5.67 1.91
N GLN A 210 3.09 6.82 1.53
CA GLN A 210 4.04 6.90 0.42
C GLN A 210 5.29 6.03 0.64
N GLN A 211 5.86 6.01 1.85
CA GLN A 211 7.01 5.16 2.16
C GLN A 211 6.66 3.67 2.11
N ALA A 212 5.47 3.29 2.58
CA ALA A 212 4.98 1.92 2.47
C ALA A 212 4.80 1.48 1.01
N ILE A 213 4.19 2.33 0.17
CA ILE A 213 4.09 2.11 -1.27
C ILE A 213 5.48 1.93 -1.89
N LYS A 214 6.42 2.85 -1.60
CA LYS A 214 7.79 2.77 -2.10
C LYS A 214 8.49 1.47 -1.66
N TYR A 215 8.24 1.02 -0.42
CA TYR A 215 8.76 -0.24 0.10
C TYR A 215 8.19 -1.45 -0.66
N CYS A 216 6.87 -1.48 -0.92
CA CYS A 216 6.24 -2.50 -1.75
C CYS A 216 6.86 -2.54 -3.15
N LEU A 217 6.92 -1.39 -3.83
CA LEU A 217 7.38 -1.32 -5.22
C LEU A 217 8.82 -1.79 -5.39
N LYS A 218 9.71 -1.56 -4.41
CA LYS A 218 11.09 -2.11 -4.40
C LYS A 218 11.14 -3.64 -4.57
N LYS A 219 10.08 -4.38 -4.24
CA LYS A 219 9.97 -5.83 -4.48
C LYS A 219 9.55 -6.12 -5.92
N ARG A 220 10.45 -5.84 -6.88
CA ARG A 220 10.23 -5.94 -8.34
C ARG A 220 9.67 -7.28 -8.81
N GLN A 221 10.06 -8.39 -8.16
CA GLN A 221 9.59 -9.73 -8.50
C GLN A 221 8.09 -9.92 -8.20
N VAL A 222 7.58 -9.21 -7.19
CA VAL A 222 6.15 -9.25 -6.81
C VAL A 222 5.35 -8.28 -7.67
N PHE A 223 5.83 -7.04 -7.79
CA PHE A 223 5.14 -5.94 -8.48
C PHE A 223 5.66 -5.74 -9.91
N THR A 224 5.23 -6.65 -10.79
CA THR A 224 5.48 -6.58 -12.23
C THR A 224 4.68 -5.45 -12.89
N PRO A 225 5.04 -5.00 -14.11
CA PRO A 225 4.25 -3.99 -14.84
C PRO A 225 2.77 -4.36 -14.97
N LYS A 226 2.47 -5.63 -15.28
CA LYS A 226 1.10 -6.15 -15.39
C LYS A 226 0.34 -6.02 -14.07
N ARG A 227 0.96 -6.42 -12.95
CA ARG A 227 0.33 -6.32 -11.62
C ARG A 227 0.10 -4.87 -11.21
N LEU A 228 1.03 -3.98 -11.53
CA LEU A 228 0.89 -2.55 -11.24
C LEU A 228 -0.25 -1.92 -12.04
N ALA A 229 -0.38 -2.25 -13.32
CA ALA A 229 -1.51 -1.82 -14.14
C ALA A 229 -2.85 -2.33 -13.58
N GLU A 230 -2.92 -3.60 -13.16
CA GLU A 230 -4.08 -4.20 -12.49
C GLU A 230 -4.45 -3.42 -11.21
N VAL A 231 -3.49 -3.20 -10.31
CA VAL A 231 -3.71 -2.44 -9.06
C VAL A 231 -4.19 -1.02 -9.34
N ILE A 232 -3.56 -0.32 -10.28
CA ILE A 232 -3.92 1.06 -10.63
C ILE A 232 -5.35 1.10 -11.19
N ASN A 233 -5.72 0.19 -12.08
CA ASN A 233 -7.08 0.11 -12.61
C ASN A 233 -8.11 -0.16 -11.49
N ARG A 234 -7.81 -1.08 -10.57
CA ARG A 234 -8.69 -1.33 -9.41
C ARG A 234 -8.88 -0.09 -8.53
N ILE A 235 -7.83 0.71 -8.34
CA ILE A 235 -7.93 1.98 -7.59
C ILE A 235 -8.79 3.00 -8.38
N LEU A 236 -8.74 2.99 -9.71
CA LEU A 236 -9.54 3.89 -10.54
C LEU A 236 -11.04 3.63 -10.49
N ASP A 237 -11.45 2.40 -10.17
CA ASP A 237 -12.85 2.00 -10.06
C ASP A 237 -13.51 2.57 -8.79
N HIS A 238 -12.72 3.08 -7.83
CA HIS A 238 -13.26 3.79 -6.68
C HIS A 238 -13.80 5.18 -7.07
N SER A 239 -14.87 5.60 -6.38
CA SER A 239 -15.53 6.90 -6.58
C SER A 239 -14.60 8.07 -6.24
N THR A 240 -13.84 7.95 -5.16
CA THR A 240 -12.84 8.93 -4.73
C THR A 240 -11.43 8.39 -4.94
N LEU A 241 -10.60 9.14 -5.66
CA LEU A 241 -9.21 8.74 -5.94
C LEU A 241 -8.27 9.10 -4.78
N PRO A 242 -7.44 8.17 -4.28
CA PRO A 242 -6.40 8.48 -3.32
C PRO A 242 -5.37 9.46 -3.91
N LYS A 243 -4.99 10.49 -3.17
CA LYS A 243 -3.99 11.50 -3.57
C LYS A 243 -2.61 10.88 -3.83
N VAL A 244 -2.30 9.75 -3.20
CA VAL A 244 -1.07 8.98 -3.42
C VAL A 244 -1.03 8.20 -4.75
N LEU A 245 -2.13 8.14 -5.51
CA LEU A 245 -2.20 7.35 -6.76
C LEU A 245 -1.14 7.74 -7.79
N PHE A 246 -0.98 9.02 -8.07
CA PHE A 246 0.04 9.50 -9.02
C PHE A 246 1.46 9.29 -8.50
N PHE A 247 1.67 9.32 -7.18
CA PHE A 247 2.95 8.97 -6.60
C PHE A 247 3.30 7.52 -6.96
N THR A 248 2.37 6.58 -6.81
CA THR A 248 2.56 5.18 -7.22
C THR A 248 2.85 5.04 -8.70
N LEU A 249 2.12 5.76 -9.57
CA LEU A 249 2.33 5.71 -11.02
C LEU A 249 3.71 6.24 -11.42
N LEU A 250 4.17 7.33 -10.80
CA LEU A 250 5.52 7.87 -11.03
C LEU A 250 6.61 6.89 -10.58
N GLN A 251 6.47 6.30 -9.39
CA GLN A 251 7.40 5.29 -8.91
C GLN A 251 7.39 4.03 -9.80
N ALA A 252 6.22 3.63 -10.28
CA ALA A 252 6.08 2.51 -11.21
C ALA A 252 6.78 2.79 -12.55
N LEU A 253 6.65 4.00 -13.09
CA LEU A 253 7.35 4.43 -14.31
C LEU A 253 8.86 4.50 -14.15
N ASP A 254 9.35 4.98 -13.01
CA ASP A 254 10.79 4.98 -12.69
C ASP A 254 11.38 3.56 -12.72
N MET A 255 10.60 2.60 -12.25
CA MET A 255 11.03 1.21 -12.16
C MET A 255 10.79 0.43 -13.46
N HIS A 256 9.75 0.77 -14.20
CA HIS A 256 9.27 0.05 -15.38
C HIS A 256 8.86 1.03 -16.50
N PRO A 257 9.80 1.57 -17.29
CA PRO A 257 9.52 2.53 -18.36
C PRO A 257 8.53 2.04 -19.43
N LYS A 258 8.39 0.71 -19.57
CA LYS A 258 7.40 0.06 -20.46
C LYS A 258 5.95 0.42 -20.13
N LEU A 259 5.67 0.93 -18.92
CA LEU A 259 4.34 1.41 -18.54
C LEU A 259 3.93 2.71 -19.24
N SER A 260 4.78 3.33 -20.06
CA SER A 260 4.48 4.60 -20.73
C SER A 260 3.17 4.62 -21.55
N GLU A 261 2.84 3.53 -22.24
CA GLU A 261 1.58 3.41 -23.01
C GLU A 261 0.36 3.30 -22.09
N PHE A 262 0.44 2.44 -21.08
CA PHE A 262 -0.58 2.35 -20.03
C PHE A 262 -0.79 3.71 -19.33
N THR A 263 0.30 4.43 -19.05
CA THR A 263 0.24 5.78 -18.45
C THR A 263 -0.52 6.77 -19.34
N LEU A 264 -0.34 6.71 -20.67
CA LEU A 264 -1.08 7.58 -21.57
C LEU A 264 -2.59 7.33 -21.48
N GLU A 265 -3.01 6.07 -21.55
CA GLU A 265 -4.41 5.69 -21.39
C GLU A 265 -4.97 6.11 -20.02
N PHE A 266 -4.19 5.92 -18.97
CA PHE A 266 -4.50 6.37 -17.62
C PHE A 266 -4.72 7.89 -17.57
N LEU A 267 -3.80 8.69 -18.13
CA LEU A 267 -3.89 10.16 -18.15
C LEU A 267 -5.16 10.61 -18.87
N LEU A 268 -5.51 9.99 -20.00
CA LEU A 268 -6.75 10.28 -20.72
C LEU A 268 -8.00 10.01 -19.87
N LYS A 269 -8.01 8.95 -19.06
CA LYS A 269 -9.08 8.69 -18.08
C LYS A 269 -9.10 9.75 -16.96
N MET A 270 -7.94 10.24 -16.54
CA MET A 270 -7.83 11.27 -15.48
C MET A 270 -8.40 12.62 -15.91
N ILE A 271 -8.33 12.95 -17.21
CA ILE A 271 -9.01 14.13 -17.76
C ILE A 271 -10.53 14.01 -17.56
N LYS A 272 -11.12 12.85 -17.86
CA LYS A 272 -12.57 12.62 -17.66
C LYS A 272 -12.96 12.70 -16.18
N LYS A 273 -12.09 12.26 -15.27
CA LYS A 273 -12.27 12.37 -13.81
C LYS A 273 -11.92 13.74 -13.23
N GLN A 274 -11.56 14.73 -14.06
CA GLN A 274 -11.31 16.11 -13.65
C GLN A 274 -10.32 16.25 -12.49
N VAL A 275 -9.17 15.56 -12.57
CA VAL A 275 -8.18 15.52 -11.48
C VAL A 275 -7.61 16.89 -11.08
N TRP A 276 -7.80 17.92 -11.89
CA TRP A 276 -7.48 19.33 -11.58
C TRP A 276 -8.24 19.90 -10.37
N ASN A 277 -9.34 19.27 -9.94
CA ASN A 277 -10.08 19.68 -8.75
C ASN A 277 -9.35 19.32 -7.43
N THR A 278 -8.30 18.49 -7.50
CA THR A 278 -7.48 18.12 -6.33
C THR A 278 -6.02 18.43 -6.60
N LYS A 279 -5.44 19.39 -5.85
CA LYS A 279 -4.06 19.88 -6.06
C LYS A 279 -3.01 18.77 -6.13
N GLN A 280 -3.08 17.77 -5.24
CA GLN A 280 -2.11 16.65 -5.24
C GLN A 280 -2.21 15.78 -6.49
N LEU A 281 -3.44 15.46 -6.93
CA LEU A 281 -3.68 14.67 -8.14
C LEU A 281 -3.28 15.46 -9.38
N TRP A 282 -3.58 16.76 -9.43
CA TRP A 282 -3.18 17.64 -10.51
C TRP A 282 -1.66 17.74 -10.66
N ASN A 283 -0.93 17.97 -9.56
CA ASN A 283 0.54 17.99 -9.58
C ASN A 283 1.09 16.65 -10.09
N GLY A 284 0.51 15.54 -9.63
CA GLY A 284 0.86 14.21 -10.11
C GLY A 284 0.62 14.01 -11.60
N PHE A 285 -0.51 14.51 -12.11
CA PHE A 285 -0.85 14.48 -13.54
C PHE A 285 0.19 15.19 -14.39
N ILE A 286 0.55 16.43 -14.02
CA ILE A 286 1.58 17.22 -14.74
C ILE A 286 2.93 16.50 -14.71
N ASN A 287 3.34 15.99 -13.55
CA ASN A 287 4.60 15.24 -13.41
C ASN A 287 4.62 13.97 -14.28
N CYS A 288 3.50 13.26 -14.39
CA CYS A 288 3.40 12.09 -15.29
C CYS A 288 3.52 12.49 -16.75
N CYS A 289 2.91 13.60 -17.18
CA CYS A 289 3.06 14.11 -18.54
C CYS A 289 4.52 14.47 -18.84
N LEU A 290 5.18 15.21 -17.95
CA LEU A 290 6.62 15.51 -18.07
C LEU A 290 7.48 14.25 -18.13
N LYS A 291 7.09 13.20 -17.39
CA LYS A 291 7.82 11.93 -17.34
C LYS A 291 7.75 11.15 -18.66
N ILE A 292 6.58 11.05 -19.29
CA ILE A 292 6.41 10.31 -20.55
C ILE A 292 6.58 11.18 -21.81
N LYS A 293 6.80 12.49 -21.63
CA LYS A 293 7.18 13.46 -22.67
C LYS A 293 6.22 13.45 -23.86
N ASN A 294 6.74 13.30 -25.08
CA ASN A 294 6.04 13.36 -26.36
C ASN A 294 4.76 12.52 -26.42
N LYS A 295 4.74 11.35 -25.76
CA LYS A 295 3.55 10.50 -25.69
C LYS A 295 2.36 11.19 -25.02
N SER A 296 2.60 12.08 -24.06
CA SER A 296 1.53 12.78 -23.31
C SER A 296 1.02 14.05 -23.97
N TYR A 297 1.72 14.62 -24.96
CA TYR A 297 1.39 15.96 -25.46
C TYR A 297 0.01 15.99 -26.12
N GLU A 298 -0.39 14.93 -26.81
CA GLU A 298 -1.75 14.80 -27.33
C GLU A 298 -2.82 14.72 -26.22
N ALA A 299 -2.49 14.10 -25.08
CA ALA A 299 -3.40 14.07 -23.93
C ALA A 299 -3.55 15.46 -23.31
N LEU A 300 -2.47 16.24 -23.23
CA LEU A 300 -2.52 17.62 -22.75
C LEU A 300 -3.38 18.52 -23.63
N LEU A 301 -3.33 18.34 -24.96
CA LEU A 301 -4.19 19.08 -25.89
C LEU A 301 -5.69 18.76 -25.74
N LYS A 302 -6.04 17.65 -25.07
CA LYS A 302 -7.44 17.28 -24.75
C LYS A 302 -7.95 17.91 -23.44
N LEU A 303 -7.11 18.64 -22.71
CA LEU A 303 -7.54 19.38 -21.52
C LEU A 303 -8.43 20.57 -21.91
N PRO A 304 -9.40 20.95 -21.05
CA PRO A 304 -10.10 22.21 -21.21
C PRO A 304 -9.13 23.40 -21.22
N PRO A 305 -9.35 24.45 -22.04
CA PRO A 305 -8.39 25.55 -22.21
C PRO A 305 -7.97 26.24 -20.91
N LYS A 306 -8.89 26.34 -19.93
CA LYS A 306 -8.59 26.87 -18.60
C LYS A 306 -7.51 26.06 -17.87
N HIS A 307 -7.62 24.73 -17.87
CA HIS A 307 -6.70 23.85 -17.17
C HIS A 307 -5.39 23.66 -17.94
N LEU A 308 -5.43 23.74 -19.27
CA LEU A 308 -4.22 23.76 -20.09
C LEU A 308 -3.35 24.99 -19.79
N ARG A 309 -3.96 26.18 -19.65
CA ARG A 309 -3.23 27.38 -19.22
C ARG A 309 -2.63 27.22 -17.83
N GLY A 310 -3.40 26.68 -16.88
CA GLY A 310 -2.89 26.40 -15.52
C GLY A 310 -1.73 25.41 -15.51
N ALA A 311 -1.70 24.44 -16.43
CA ALA A 311 -0.55 23.54 -16.60
C ALA A 311 0.72 24.29 -17.03
N PHE A 312 0.59 25.29 -17.91
CA PHE A 312 1.70 26.14 -18.36
C PHE A 312 2.18 27.10 -17.29
N GLU A 313 1.27 27.67 -16.50
CA GLU A 313 1.63 28.51 -15.34
C GLU A 313 2.42 27.71 -14.30
N GLN A 314 2.02 26.46 -14.04
CA GLN A 314 2.71 25.58 -13.11
C GLN A 314 4.05 25.05 -13.66
N SER A 315 4.17 24.87 -14.97
CA SER A 315 5.37 24.35 -15.62
C SER A 315 5.61 25.06 -16.96
N PRO A 316 6.29 26.23 -16.95
CA PRO A 316 6.51 27.04 -18.16
C PRO A 316 7.27 26.28 -19.26
N GLU A 317 8.17 25.36 -18.88
CA GLU A 317 8.87 24.47 -19.81
C GLU A 317 7.90 23.65 -20.69
N LEU A 318 6.76 23.24 -20.14
CA LEU A 318 5.76 22.44 -20.83
C LEU A 318 5.11 23.24 -21.97
N GLN A 319 4.95 24.55 -21.78
CA GLN A 319 4.40 25.44 -22.81
C GLN A 319 5.31 25.48 -24.04
N THR A 320 6.60 25.71 -23.82
CA THR A 320 7.60 25.76 -24.90
C THR A 320 7.65 24.43 -25.66
N ILE A 321 7.65 23.31 -24.93
CA ILE A 321 7.76 21.98 -25.51
C ILE A 321 6.52 21.62 -26.34
N ILE A 322 5.30 21.88 -25.82
CA ILE A 322 4.07 21.59 -26.57
C ILE A 322 3.91 22.52 -27.76
N ARG A 323 4.32 23.79 -27.63
CA ARG A 323 4.33 24.73 -28.75
C ARG A 323 5.17 24.20 -29.90
N GLN A 324 6.42 23.80 -29.65
CA GLN A 324 7.31 23.21 -30.66
C GLN A 324 6.73 21.92 -31.26
N PHE A 325 6.03 21.11 -30.44
CA PHE A 325 5.37 19.90 -30.91
C PHE A 325 4.21 20.20 -31.88
N VAL A 326 3.35 21.16 -31.54
CA VAL A 326 2.21 21.58 -32.39
C VAL A 326 2.69 22.30 -33.65
N GLU A 327 3.80 23.03 -33.60
CA GLU A 327 4.39 23.67 -34.78
C GLU A 327 4.87 22.66 -35.83
N LYS A 328 5.28 21.46 -35.40
CA LYS A 328 5.68 20.35 -36.28
C LYS A 328 4.49 19.59 -36.91
N PHE A 329 3.25 19.94 -36.58
CA PHE A 329 2.09 19.26 -37.15
C PHE A 329 1.89 19.58 -38.64
N PRO A 330 1.47 18.60 -39.46
CA PRO A 330 0.96 18.88 -40.80
C PRO A 330 -0.19 19.91 -40.75
N PRO A 331 -0.35 20.77 -41.77
CA PRO A 331 -1.36 21.83 -41.78
C PRO A 331 -2.78 21.35 -41.46
N ALA A 332 -3.18 20.19 -41.98
CA ALA A 332 -4.50 19.59 -41.73
C ALA A 332 -4.71 19.17 -40.27
N SER A 333 -3.66 18.72 -39.57
CA SER A 333 -3.74 18.36 -38.15
C SER A 333 -3.69 19.59 -37.24
N ARG A 334 -2.94 20.62 -37.64
CA ARG A 334 -2.90 21.90 -36.92
C ARG A 334 -4.25 22.63 -36.97
N ALA A 335 -4.98 22.54 -38.08
CA ALA A 335 -6.32 23.10 -38.22
C ALA A 335 -7.37 22.45 -37.29
N ARG A 336 -7.14 21.21 -36.83
CA ARG A 336 -8.02 20.50 -35.90
C ARG A 336 -7.78 20.87 -34.43
N VAL A 337 -6.73 21.63 -34.13
CA VAL A 337 -6.46 22.11 -32.77
C VAL A 337 -7.40 23.28 -32.45
N PRO A 338 -8.16 23.24 -31.34
CA PRO A 338 -9.07 24.33 -30.98
C PRO A 338 -8.36 25.70 -30.91
N LYS A 339 -9.01 26.76 -31.40
CA LYS A 339 -8.43 28.12 -31.43
C LYS A 339 -8.00 28.61 -30.04
N GLU A 340 -8.75 28.25 -29.00
CA GLU A 340 -8.43 28.61 -27.60
C GLU A 340 -7.15 27.92 -27.09
N VAL A 341 -6.88 26.70 -27.56
CA VAL A 341 -5.64 25.97 -27.28
C VAL A 341 -4.47 26.60 -28.01
N LEU A 342 -4.64 26.99 -29.28
CA LEU A 342 -3.62 27.76 -30.01
C LEU A 342 -3.31 29.09 -29.32
N LYS A 343 -4.33 29.79 -28.81
CA LYS A 343 -4.17 31.02 -28.02
C LYS A 343 -3.41 30.76 -26.71
N ALA A 344 -3.72 29.68 -26.00
CA ALA A 344 -2.98 29.29 -24.79
C ALA A 344 -1.50 28.97 -25.08
N LEU A 345 -1.19 28.47 -26.28
CA LEU A 345 0.17 28.22 -26.77
C LEU A 345 0.85 29.46 -27.37
N GLN A 346 0.19 30.61 -27.37
CA GLN A 346 0.65 31.85 -28.03
C GLN A 346 0.94 31.66 -29.53
N LEU A 347 0.20 30.75 -30.18
CA LEU A 347 0.27 30.50 -31.62
C LEU A 347 -0.88 31.23 -32.33
N LYS A 348 -0.59 31.83 -33.49
CA LYS A 348 -1.62 32.42 -34.35
C LYS A 348 -2.54 31.29 -34.87
N ALA A 349 -3.85 31.46 -34.74
CA ALA A 349 -4.80 30.60 -35.45
C ALA A 349 -4.74 30.94 -36.94
N ASN A 350 -4.52 29.96 -37.81
CA ASN A 350 -4.60 30.19 -39.25
C ASN A 350 -6.03 30.60 -39.59
N SER A 351 -6.24 31.89 -39.86
CA SER A 351 -7.50 32.44 -40.34
C SER A 351 -7.67 32.06 -41.81
N SER A 352 -8.26 30.90 -42.07
CA SER A 352 -8.81 30.60 -43.39
C SER A 352 -10.20 31.23 -43.52
N GLN A 353 -10.26 32.49 -43.94
CA GLN A 353 -11.36 33.03 -44.72
C GLN A 353 -10.77 33.97 -45.77
N GLN A 354 -10.77 33.50 -47.02
CA GLN A 354 -10.62 34.33 -48.20
C GLN A 354 -11.73 35.40 -48.18
N SER A 355 -11.36 36.67 -48.09
CA SER A 355 -12.18 37.76 -48.61
C SER A 355 -11.76 37.95 -50.06
N GLY A 356 -12.58 37.46 -50.99
CA GLY A 356 -12.43 37.73 -52.41
C GLY A 356 -12.80 39.17 -52.74
N GLY A 357 -12.08 39.73 -53.72
CA GLY A 357 -12.58 40.70 -54.70
C GLY A 357 -12.97 42.10 -54.21
N ASN A 358 -12.11 43.09 -54.46
CA ASN A 358 -12.29 43.95 -55.63
C ASN A 358 -11.11 44.93 -55.78
N GLN A 359 -10.41 44.80 -56.91
CA GLN A 359 -9.58 45.86 -57.47
C GLN A 359 -10.53 46.86 -58.16
N GLU A 360 -10.68 48.06 -57.61
CA GLU A 360 -11.19 49.20 -58.37
C GLU A 360 -10.04 49.84 -59.15
N ILE A 361 -10.12 49.70 -60.46
CA ILE A 361 -9.30 50.43 -61.43
C ILE A 361 -9.80 51.88 -61.44
N LYS A 362 -9.00 52.81 -60.92
CA LYS A 362 -9.19 54.25 -61.14
C LYS A 362 -8.50 54.68 -62.43
N THR A 363 -9.29 54.89 -63.46
CA THR A 363 -8.94 55.75 -64.60
C THR A 363 -9.21 57.22 -64.25
N LEU A 364 -8.15 58.03 -64.29
CA LEU A 364 -8.17 59.48 -64.51
C LEU A 364 -8.69 59.79 -65.93
N PRO A 365 -9.17 61.02 -66.25
CA PRO A 365 -8.62 62.33 -65.87
C PRO A 365 -9.40 63.13 -64.82
#